data_AF-A0A7C6YYX3-F1
#
_entry.id   AF-A0A7C6YYX3-F1
#
_cell.length_a   1.000
_cell.length_b   1.000
_cell.length_c   1.000
_cell.angle_alpha   90.00
_cell.angle_beta   90.00
_cell.angle_gamma   90.00
#
_symmetry.space_group_name_H-M   'P 1'
#
loop_
_entity.id
_entity.type
_entity.pdbx_description
1 polymer ?
#
loop_
_entity_poly.entity_id
_entity_poly.type
_entity_poly.pdbx_seq_one_letter_code
_entity_poly.pdbx_strand_id
1 'polypeptide(L)'
;MKMIMLITHGGSTLLTEVPEMFGAETILMDRCLNEEIFNKTVELINNFKNYYIRYGQEIYENPSPGNKKGGITTLEEKSLGCIQKGGSSKVIDVLSYGEKVCKKGLNLIQAPGNDIVSSTALTAAGAHLILFTTGRGTPLGAPVPTVKISSNSELFSSKRNWIDFDAGQILKETDIHIVKKQFFEFVLKIASGIIKSKNEVNGYREIAIFKDGVTL
;
A
#
# COMPACT_ATOMS: atom_id res chain seq x y z
N MET A 1 -5.37 8.78 6.17
CA MET A 1 -6.41 9.20 5.20
C MET A 1 -7.15 7.96 4.75
N LYS A 2 -8.48 7.87 4.91
CA LYS A 2 -9.20 6.75 4.29
C LYS A 2 -9.24 7.06 2.78
N MET A 3 -8.83 6.09 1.95
CA MET A 3 -8.95 6.13 0.47
C MET A 3 -10.32 6.65 -0.02
N ILE A 4 -11.36 6.51 0.82
CA ILE A 4 -12.68 7.13 0.70
C ILE A 4 -12.65 8.54 0.15
N MET A 5 -11.78 9.43 0.65
CA MET A 5 -11.87 10.84 0.23
C MET A 5 -11.49 11.06 -1.23
N LEU A 6 -10.61 10.22 -1.80
CA LEU A 6 -10.32 10.26 -3.24
C LEU A 6 -11.45 9.61 -4.04
N ILE A 7 -12.01 8.50 -3.53
CA ILE A 7 -13.12 7.79 -4.15
C ILE A 7 -14.39 8.65 -4.21
N THR A 8 -14.69 9.42 -3.15
CA THR A 8 -15.86 10.32 -3.12
C THR A 8 -15.76 11.45 -4.14
N HIS A 9 -14.55 11.80 -4.59
CA HIS A 9 -14.31 12.76 -5.67
C HIS A 9 -14.16 12.06 -7.04
N GLY A 10 -14.58 10.80 -7.16
CA GLY A 10 -14.58 10.06 -8.42
C GLY A 10 -13.23 9.49 -8.84
N GLY A 11 -12.25 9.43 -7.93
CA GLY A 11 -10.94 8.83 -8.16
C GLY A 11 -10.92 7.30 -8.01
N SER A 12 -9.84 6.69 -8.48
CA SER A 12 -9.53 5.28 -8.24
C SER A 12 -8.43 5.16 -7.18
N THR A 13 -8.55 4.18 -6.32
CA THR A 13 -7.51 3.85 -5.33
C THR A 13 -7.12 2.39 -5.47
N LEU A 14 -5.84 2.12 -5.27
CA LEU A 14 -5.23 0.83 -5.53
C LEU A 14 -4.62 0.30 -4.24
N LEU A 15 -4.99 -0.92 -3.85
CA LEU A 15 -4.41 -1.63 -2.72
C LEU A 15 -3.74 -2.92 -3.23
N THR A 16 -2.53 -3.20 -2.76
CA THR A 16 -1.76 -4.38 -3.18
C THR A 16 -1.07 -5.01 -1.96
N GLU A 17 0.03 -5.75 -2.15
CA GLU A 17 0.72 -6.51 -1.09
C GLU A 17 -0.14 -7.66 -0.57
N VAL A 18 -0.52 -8.57 -1.49
CA VAL A 18 -1.46 -9.66 -1.19
C VAL A 18 -1.07 -10.52 0.02
N PRO A 19 0.22 -10.86 0.25
CA PRO A 19 0.61 -11.59 1.44
C PRO A 19 0.37 -10.85 2.76
N GLU A 20 0.25 -9.51 2.72
CA GLU A 20 -0.13 -8.71 3.88
C GLU A 20 -1.65 -8.62 4.06
N MET A 21 -2.44 -9.35 3.30
CA MET A 21 -3.89 -9.47 3.51
C MET A 21 -4.26 -10.76 4.25
N PHE A 22 -3.33 -11.72 4.34
CA PHE A 22 -3.55 -13.04 4.93
C PHE A 22 -3.91 -12.94 6.42
N GLY A 23 -4.90 -13.71 6.87
CA GLY A 23 -5.41 -13.70 8.24
C GLY A 23 -6.50 -12.64 8.51
N ALA A 24 -6.73 -11.70 7.59
CA ALA A 24 -7.79 -10.69 7.71
C ALA A 24 -8.58 -10.47 6.40
N GLU A 25 -8.36 -11.32 5.38
CA GLU A 25 -8.89 -11.14 4.03
C GLU A 25 -10.42 -11.08 3.96
N THR A 26 -11.12 -11.72 4.90
CA THR A 26 -12.58 -11.73 4.97
C THR A 26 -13.17 -10.32 5.09
N ILE A 27 -12.46 -9.39 5.75
CA ILE A 27 -12.89 -8.00 5.87
C ILE A 27 -12.97 -7.32 4.48
N LEU A 28 -12.06 -7.65 3.56
CA LEU A 28 -12.12 -7.15 2.18
C LEU A 28 -13.21 -7.87 1.37
N MET A 29 -13.36 -9.18 1.58
CA MET A 29 -14.38 -9.99 0.92
C MET A 29 -15.80 -9.51 1.26
N ASP A 30 -16.08 -9.22 2.53
CA ASP A 30 -17.37 -8.67 3.01
C ASP A 30 -17.72 -7.31 2.39
N ARG A 31 -16.73 -6.62 1.84
CA ARG A 31 -16.85 -5.31 1.19
C ARG A 31 -16.91 -5.39 -0.32
N CYS A 32 -16.90 -6.57 -0.92
CA CYS A 32 -16.97 -6.72 -2.37
C CYS A 32 -18.29 -6.18 -2.93
N LEU A 33 -18.23 -5.55 -4.10
CA LEU A 33 -19.38 -4.93 -4.74
C LEU A 33 -20.51 -5.94 -5.02
N ASN A 34 -20.13 -7.14 -5.48
CA ASN A 34 -21.00 -8.24 -5.84
C ASN A 34 -20.24 -9.58 -5.72
N GLU A 35 -20.94 -10.68 -6.00
CA GLU A 35 -20.39 -12.04 -5.94
C GLU A 35 -19.21 -12.29 -6.90
N GLU A 36 -19.23 -11.68 -8.09
CA GLU A 36 -18.13 -11.79 -9.05
C GLU A 36 -16.83 -11.21 -8.45
N ILE A 37 -16.89 -10.01 -7.87
CA ILE A 37 -15.73 -9.38 -7.24
C ILE A 37 -15.28 -10.14 -5.97
N PHE A 38 -16.24 -10.72 -5.24
CA PHE A 38 -15.94 -11.59 -4.11
C PHE A 38 -15.11 -12.81 -4.56
N ASN A 39 -15.56 -13.52 -5.59
CA ASN A 39 -14.87 -14.70 -6.12
C ASN A 39 -13.48 -14.34 -6.65
N LYS A 40 -13.33 -13.23 -7.39
CA LYS A 40 -12.02 -12.72 -7.81
C LYS A 40 -11.10 -12.40 -6.62
N THR A 41 -11.65 -11.87 -5.53
CA THR A 41 -10.88 -11.58 -4.31
C THR A 41 -10.44 -12.87 -3.61
N VAL A 42 -11.29 -13.90 -3.58
CA VAL A 42 -10.93 -15.23 -3.07
C VAL A 42 -9.82 -15.85 -3.92
N GLU A 43 -9.93 -15.79 -5.24
CA GLU A 43 -8.91 -16.28 -6.16
C GLU A 43 -7.58 -15.54 -5.98
N LEU A 44 -7.60 -14.21 -5.83
CA LEU A 44 -6.40 -13.40 -5.57
C LEU A 44 -5.62 -13.92 -4.35
N ILE A 45 -6.31 -14.12 -3.23
CA ILE A 45 -5.71 -14.60 -1.98
C ILE A 45 -5.17 -16.01 -2.15
N ASN A 46 -6.00 -16.92 -2.67
CA ASN A 46 -5.64 -18.33 -2.79
C ASN A 46 -4.51 -18.57 -3.81
N ASN A 47 -4.46 -17.81 -4.90
CA ASN A 47 -3.37 -17.87 -5.88
C ASN A 47 -2.03 -17.49 -5.24
N PHE A 48 -2.02 -16.47 -4.38
CA PHE A 48 -0.81 -16.08 -3.66
C PHE A 48 -0.43 -17.11 -2.57
N LYS A 49 -1.40 -17.69 -1.85
CA LYS A 49 -1.14 -18.81 -0.93
C LYS A 49 -0.51 -20.00 -1.65
N ASN A 50 -1.07 -20.37 -2.81
CA ASN A 50 -0.53 -21.44 -3.65
C ASN A 50 0.86 -21.11 -4.21
N TYR A 51 1.12 -19.85 -4.57
CA TYR A 51 2.46 -19.41 -4.94
C TYR A 51 3.48 -19.68 -3.82
N TYR A 52 3.18 -19.34 -2.57
CA TYR A 52 4.06 -19.65 -1.44
C TYR A 52 4.30 -21.16 -1.28
N ILE A 53 3.22 -21.96 -1.31
CA ILE A 53 3.31 -23.43 -1.17
C ILE A 53 4.19 -24.05 -2.27
N ARG A 54 4.04 -23.62 -3.53
CA ARG A 54 4.83 -24.14 -4.68
C ARG A 54 6.34 -23.92 -4.51
N TYR A 55 6.72 -22.89 -3.77
CA TYR A 55 8.12 -22.56 -3.46
C TYR A 55 8.57 -23.05 -2.07
N GLY A 56 7.79 -23.92 -1.43
CA GLY A 56 8.10 -24.46 -0.10
C GLY A 56 8.15 -23.38 0.99
N GLN A 57 7.46 -22.26 0.79
CA GLN A 57 7.38 -21.17 1.76
C GLN A 57 6.12 -21.31 2.60
N GLU A 58 6.23 -20.95 3.89
CA GLU A 58 5.08 -20.91 4.78
C GLU A 58 4.22 -19.66 4.54
N ILE A 59 2.90 -19.85 4.50
CA ILE A 59 1.94 -18.75 4.22
C ILE A 59 1.83 -17.79 5.41
N TYR A 60 1.96 -18.31 6.64
CA TYR A 60 1.66 -17.57 7.87
C TYR A 60 2.92 -17.15 8.67
N GLU A 61 4.13 -17.37 8.15
CA GLU A 61 5.38 -16.86 8.75
C GLU A 61 5.66 -15.40 8.37
N ASN A 62 4.83 -14.51 8.88
CA ASN A 62 4.97 -13.07 8.77
C ASN A 62 4.24 -12.52 10.00
N PRO A 63 4.84 -11.72 10.89
CA PRO A 63 5.71 -10.57 10.60
C PRO A 63 7.22 -10.87 10.55
N SER A 64 7.95 -10.13 9.72
CA SER A 64 9.42 -10.16 9.65
C SER A 64 10.07 -9.80 11.02
N PRO A 65 11.34 -10.18 11.30
CA PRO A 65 12.02 -9.82 12.55
C PRO A 65 12.04 -8.31 12.82
N GLY A 66 12.14 -7.50 11.75
CA GLY A 66 12.07 -6.04 11.85
C GLY A 66 10.68 -5.51 12.24
N ASN A 67 9.61 -6.17 11.79
CA ASN A 67 8.25 -5.84 12.18
C ASN A 67 7.96 -6.27 13.63
N LYS A 68 8.45 -7.45 14.05
CA LYS A 68 8.36 -7.93 15.44
C LYS A 68 9.03 -6.95 16.41
N LYS A 69 10.26 -6.50 16.11
CA LYS A 69 10.95 -5.44 16.88
C LYS A 69 10.20 -4.10 16.86
N GLY A 70 9.46 -3.83 15.79
CA GLY A 70 8.61 -2.64 15.65
C GLY A 70 7.23 -2.74 16.29
N GLY A 71 6.94 -3.83 17.02
CA GLY A 71 5.71 -4.00 17.80
C GLY A 71 4.58 -4.76 17.10
N ILE A 72 4.79 -5.30 15.89
CA ILE A 72 3.79 -6.16 15.22
C ILE A 72 4.05 -7.61 15.62
N THR A 73 3.15 -8.18 16.39
CA THR A 73 3.35 -9.49 17.04
C THR A 73 2.78 -10.64 16.21
N THR A 74 1.67 -10.42 15.52
CA THR A 74 1.00 -11.44 14.69
C THR A 74 0.83 -11.03 13.24
N LEU A 75 0.52 -12.00 12.37
CA LEU A 75 0.19 -11.73 10.98
C LEU A 75 -1.09 -10.91 10.89
N GLU A 76 -2.08 -11.26 11.70
CA GLU A 76 -3.41 -10.64 11.71
C GLU A 76 -3.30 -9.15 12.04
N GLU A 77 -2.45 -8.76 13.00
CA GLU A 77 -2.19 -7.35 13.31
C GLU A 77 -1.62 -6.60 12.10
N LYS A 78 -0.68 -7.23 11.39
CA LYS A 78 -0.10 -6.69 10.16
C LYS A 78 -1.18 -6.52 9.09
N SER A 79 -2.02 -7.54 8.93
CA SER A 79 -3.04 -7.58 7.89
C SER A 79 -4.18 -6.61 8.12
N LEU A 80 -4.59 -6.44 9.38
CA LEU A 80 -5.52 -5.39 9.77
C LEU A 80 -4.98 -4.00 9.40
N GLY A 81 -3.70 -3.74 9.67
CA GLY A 81 -3.03 -2.52 9.25
C GLY A 81 -3.04 -2.33 7.73
N CYS A 82 -2.76 -3.39 6.97
CA CYS A 82 -2.80 -3.35 5.51
C CYS A 82 -4.20 -3.01 4.98
N ILE A 83 -5.23 -3.71 5.45
CA ILE A 83 -6.63 -3.52 5.05
C ILE A 83 -7.12 -2.11 5.40
N GLN A 84 -6.67 -1.55 6.52
CA GLN A 84 -7.00 -0.19 6.93
C GLN A 84 -6.52 0.87 5.93
N LYS A 85 -5.41 0.62 5.20
CA LYS A 85 -4.94 1.48 4.10
C LYS A 85 -6.00 1.60 3.00
N GLY A 86 -6.72 0.51 2.73
CA GLY A 86 -7.87 0.42 1.82
C GLY A 86 -9.09 1.25 2.23
N GLY A 87 -9.10 1.86 3.42
CA GLY A 87 -10.25 2.58 3.95
C GLY A 87 -11.46 1.65 4.18
N SER A 88 -12.68 2.18 4.03
CA SER A 88 -13.93 1.42 4.21
C SER A 88 -14.85 1.46 2.98
N SER A 89 -14.31 1.77 1.80
CA SER A 89 -15.05 1.71 0.53
C SER A 89 -15.24 0.27 0.06
N LYS A 90 -16.27 0.03 -0.76
CA LYS A 90 -16.46 -1.26 -1.42
C LYS A 90 -15.30 -1.58 -2.36
N VAL A 91 -14.90 -2.85 -2.43
CA VAL A 91 -13.97 -3.36 -3.44
C VAL A 91 -14.75 -3.47 -4.75
N ILE A 92 -14.30 -2.79 -5.80
CA ILE A 92 -15.02 -2.69 -7.08
C ILE A 92 -14.39 -3.52 -8.21
N ASP A 93 -13.13 -3.91 -8.05
CA ASP A 93 -12.41 -4.78 -8.97
C ASP A 93 -11.18 -5.42 -8.32
N VAL A 94 -10.72 -6.48 -8.96
CA VAL A 94 -9.46 -7.15 -8.65
C VAL A 94 -8.70 -7.29 -9.96
N LEU A 95 -7.46 -6.84 -9.97
CA LEU A 95 -6.59 -6.74 -11.14
C LEU A 95 -5.40 -7.69 -10.99
N SER A 96 -5.08 -8.42 -12.05
CA SER A 96 -3.84 -9.19 -12.17
C SER A 96 -2.62 -8.28 -12.32
N TYR A 97 -1.43 -8.83 -12.07
CA TYR A 97 -0.18 -8.07 -12.19
C TYR A 97 0.00 -7.54 -13.61
N GLY A 98 0.12 -6.22 -13.75
CA GLY A 98 0.30 -5.53 -15.05
C GLY A 98 -0.99 -5.05 -15.71
N GLU A 99 -2.16 -5.39 -15.18
CA GLU A 99 -3.44 -4.84 -15.67
C GLU A 99 -3.63 -3.39 -15.24
N LYS A 100 -4.26 -2.59 -16.10
CA LYS A 100 -4.57 -1.18 -15.84
C LYS A 100 -5.92 -1.02 -15.16
N VAL A 101 -6.01 -0.04 -14.27
CA VAL A 101 -7.26 0.32 -13.62
C VAL A 101 -8.25 0.95 -14.61
N CYS A 102 -9.44 0.36 -14.73
CA CYS A 102 -10.53 0.87 -15.58
C CYS A 102 -11.75 1.32 -14.77
N LYS A 103 -11.91 0.80 -13.55
CA LYS A 103 -13.07 1.11 -12.67
C LYS A 103 -12.69 2.12 -11.58
N LYS A 104 -13.63 3.03 -11.29
CA LYS A 104 -13.53 4.02 -10.21
C LYS A 104 -13.90 3.40 -8.88
N GLY A 105 -13.11 3.67 -7.83
CA GLY A 105 -13.26 3.08 -6.50
C GLY A 105 -12.02 2.32 -6.03
N LEU A 106 -12.18 1.46 -5.03
CA LEU A 106 -11.10 0.62 -4.50
C LEU A 106 -10.89 -0.63 -5.37
N ASN A 107 -9.72 -0.72 -6.00
CA ASN A 107 -9.29 -1.88 -6.77
C ASN A 107 -8.17 -2.60 -6.01
N LEU A 108 -8.21 -3.94 -5.96
CA LEU A 108 -7.09 -4.74 -5.46
C LEU A 108 -6.17 -5.10 -6.63
N ILE A 109 -4.86 -5.10 -6.41
CA ILE A 109 -3.87 -5.49 -7.42
C ILE A 109 -3.04 -6.66 -6.89
N GLN A 110 -2.94 -7.71 -7.71
CA GLN A 110 -2.05 -8.84 -7.49
C GLN A 110 -0.59 -8.41 -7.55
N ALA A 111 0.08 -8.31 -6.40
CA ALA A 111 1.53 -8.15 -6.27
C ALA A 111 2.04 -8.65 -4.91
N PRO A 112 3.32 -9.05 -4.80
CA PRO A 112 3.90 -9.52 -3.55
C PRO A 112 4.11 -8.36 -2.55
N GLY A 113 4.42 -8.67 -1.29
CA GLY A 113 4.73 -7.67 -0.26
C GLY A 113 6.13 -7.05 -0.35
N ASN A 114 6.85 -7.24 -1.46
CA ASN A 114 8.13 -6.57 -1.67
C ASN A 114 7.89 -5.13 -2.13
N ASP A 115 8.40 -4.16 -1.37
CA ASP A 115 8.18 -2.71 -1.55
C ASP A 115 8.29 -2.22 -3.01
N ILE A 116 9.37 -2.59 -3.73
CA ILE A 116 9.60 -2.08 -5.08
C ILE A 116 8.80 -2.84 -6.14
N VAL A 117 8.59 -4.15 -5.96
CA VAL A 117 7.76 -4.94 -6.88
C VAL A 117 6.29 -4.53 -6.78
N SER A 118 5.79 -4.29 -5.56
CA SER A 118 4.42 -3.81 -5.32
C SER A 118 4.23 -2.39 -5.86
N SER A 119 5.20 -1.50 -5.63
CA SER A 119 5.16 -0.13 -6.17
C SER A 119 5.25 -0.10 -7.70
N THR A 120 5.98 -1.03 -8.30
CA THR A 120 6.02 -1.22 -9.75
C THR A 120 4.66 -1.66 -10.27
N ALA A 121 3.98 -2.60 -9.59
CA ALA A 121 2.63 -3.03 -9.96
C ALA A 121 1.62 -1.88 -9.90
N LEU A 122 1.66 -1.06 -8.85
CA LEU A 122 0.83 0.14 -8.71
C LEU A 122 1.08 1.11 -9.88
N THR A 123 2.34 1.36 -10.20
CA THR A 123 2.73 2.24 -11.31
C THR A 123 2.23 1.69 -12.65
N ALA A 124 2.43 0.40 -12.92
CA ALA A 124 1.98 -0.27 -14.14
C ALA A 124 0.46 -0.25 -14.29
N ALA A 125 -0.27 -0.35 -13.17
CA ALA A 125 -1.72 -0.27 -13.14
C ALA A 125 -2.26 1.16 -13.40
N GLY A 126 -1.39 2.17 -13.45
CA GLY A 126 -1.76 3.56 -13.73
C GLY A 126 -1.88 4.45 -12.50
N ALA A 127 -1.28 4.08 -11.37
CA ALA A 127 -1.18 4.98 -10.21
C ALA A 127 -0.40 6.25 -10.60
N HIS A 128 -1.00 7.43 -10.39
CA HIS A 128 -0.32 8.71 -10.57
C HIS A 128 0.52 9.11 -9.34
N LEU A 129 0.27 8.50 -8.19
CA LEU A 129 0.91 8.80 -6.91
C LEU A 129 0.80 7.58 -6.00
N ILE A 130 1.87 7.26 -5.28
CA ILE A 130 1.93 6.15 -4.32
C ILE A 130 2.09 6.73 -2.90
N LEU A 131 1.24 6.27 -1.99
CA LEU A 131 1.35 6.56 -0.55
C LEU A 131 2.04 5.38 0.13
N PHE A 132 3.28 5.59 0.57
CA PHE A 132 4.10 4.53 1.16
C PHE A 132 4.34 4.81 2.65
N THR A 133 3.66 4.06 3.52
CA THR A 133 3.83 4.17 4.98
C THR A 133 5.03 3.35 5.45
N THR A 134 5.90 3.92 6.27
CA THR A 134 7.09 3.23 6.76
C THR A 134 7.41 3.55 8.23
N GLY A 135 7.74 2.52 8.99
CA GLY A 135 8.26 2.66 10.36
C GLY A 135 9.79 2.64 10.45
N ARG A 136 10.49 2.36 9.34
CA ARG A 136 11.96 2.16 9.32
C ARG A 136 12.69 3.08 8.33
N GLY A 137 11.95 3.73 7.45
CA GLY A 137 12.47 4.69 6.46
C GLY A 137 13.28 4.00 5.38
N THR A 138 12.64 3.06 4.67
CA THR A 138 13.15 2.47 3.44
C THR A 138 13.37 3.58 2.40
N PRO A 139 14.55 3.69 1.77
CA PRO A 139 14.83 4.70 0.73
C PRO A 139 14.19 4.35 -0.63
N LEU A 140 12.92 3.93 -0.63
CA LEU A 140 12.19 3.51 -1.83
C LEU A 140 11.81 4.71 -2.72
N GLY A 141 11.92 4.56 -4.04
CA GLY A 141 11.30 5.47 -5.01
C GLY A 141 10.85 4.79 -6.28
N ALA A 142 9.55 4.81 -6.58
CA ALA A 142 8.98 4.30 -7.82
C ALA A 142 9.05 5.36 -8.95
N PRO A 143 8.71 5.00 -10.20
CA PRO A 143 8.74 5.95 -11.32
C PRO A 143 7.75 7.13 -11.20
N VAL A 144 6.73 6.99 -10.34
CA VAL A 144 5.75 8.03 -10.01
C VAL A 144 6.02 8.63 -8.63
N PRO A 145 5.48 9.83 -8.31
CA PRO A 145 5.60 10.42 -6.98
C PRO A 145 5.25 9.40 -5.87
N THR A 146 6.24 9.07 -5.06
CA THR A 146 6.17 8.10 -3.96
C THR A 146 6.30 8.85 -2.64
N VAL A 147 5.15 9.23 -2.07
CA VAL A 147 5.04 9.98 -0.82
C VAL A 147 5.32 9.04 0.35
N LYS A 148 6.48 9.20 0.99
CA LYS A 148 6.89 8.40 2.14
C LYS A 148 6.40 9.02 3.44
N ILE A 149 5.62 8.25 4.20
CA ILE A 149 4.91 8.69 5.40
C ILE A 149 5.50 7.93 6.58
N SER A 150 6.12 8.63 7.54
CA SER A 150 6.63 7.96 8.75
C SER A 150 5.51 7.68 9.75
N SER A 151 5.53 6.52 10.37
CA SER A 151 4.62 6.18 11.48
C SER A 151 5.03 6.80 12.82
N ASN A 152 6.23 7.39 12.92
CA ASN A 152 6.75 8.01 14.13
C ASN A 152 7.59 9.26 13.81
N SER A 153 7.56 10.25 14.70
CA SER A 153 8.21 11.56 14.51
C SER A 153 9.74 11.52 14.62
N GLU A 154 10.30 10.51 15.30
CA GLU A 154 11.74 10.32 15.41
C GLU A 154 12.34 9.94 14.05
N LEU A 155 11.70 9.02 13.33
CA LEU A 155 12.08 8.65 11.97
C LEU A 155 11.99 9.85 11.02
N PHE A 156 10.92 10.65 11.11
CA PHE A 156 10.80 11.87 10.32
C PHE A 156 11.97 12.81 10.57
N SER A 157 12.32 13.03 11.83
CA SER A 157 13.38 13.95 12.24
C SER A 157 14.77 13.46 11.83
N SER A 158 15.05 12.17 11.97
CA SER A 158 16.34 11.57 11.62
C SER A 158 16.54 11.39 10.11
N LYS A 159 15.47 11.18 9.34
CA LYS A 159 15.53 10.92 7.89
C LYS A 159 14.72 11.93 7.06
N ARG A 160 14.83 13.22 7.37
CA ARG A 160 14.12 14.32 6.66
C ARG A 160 14.37 14.38 5.15
N ASN A 161 15.48 13.82 4.67
CA ASN A 161 15.78 13.77 3.23
C ASN A 161 15.04 12.63 2.51
N TRP A 162 14.48 11.67 3.25
CA TRP A 162 13.74 10.54 2.70
C TRP A 162 12.26 10.57 3.07
N ILE A 163 11.86 11.13 4.21
CA ILE A 163 10.44 11.16 4.60
C ILE A 163 9.77 12.45 4.13
N ASP A 164 8.59 12.31 3.54
CA ASP A 164 7.77 13.41 3.04
C ASP A 164 6.84 13.98 4.13
N PHE A 165 6.24 13.11 4.94
CA PHE A 165 5.23 13.50 5.93
C PHE A 165 5.37 12.73 7.25
N ASP A 166 5.23 13.44 8.37
CA ASP A 166 5.19 12.85 9.72
C ASP A 166 3.75 12.52 10.12
N ALA A 167 3.39 11.23 10.16
CA ALA A 167 2.12 10.80 10.75
C ALA A 167 2.23 10.49 12.25
N GLY A 168 3.45 10.46 12.81
CA GLY A 168 3.70 10.24 14.23
C GLY A 168 3.14 11.35 15.13
N GLN A 169 2.94 12.56 14.57
CA GLN A 169 2.28 13.66 15.26
C GLN A 169 0.85 13.33 15.73
N ILE A 170 0.18 12.32 15.15
CA ILE A 170 -1.13 11.83 15.62
C ILE A 170 -1.07 11.37 17.08
N LEU A 171 0.08 10.88 17.56
CA LEU A 171 0.24 10.43 18.94
C LEU A 171 0.35 11.60 19.94
N LYS A 172 0.64 12.81 19.45
CA LYS A 172 0.81 14.03 20.25
C LYS A 172 -0.38 14.97 20.12
N GLU A 173 -1.04 14.95 18.97
CA GLU A 173 -2.15 15.85 18.68
C GLU A 173 -3.46 15.39 19.31
N THR A 174 -4.15 16.33 19.95
CA THR A 174 -5.44 16.05 20.61
C THR A 174 -6.56 15.82 19.58
N ASP A 175 -6.45 16.42 18.39
CA ASP A 175 -7.40 16.24 17.29
C ASP A 175 -6.75 15.66 16.03
N ILE A 176 -7.02 14.39 15.78
CA ILE A 176 -6.58 13.66 14.58
C ILE A 176 -7.10 14.27 13.27
N HIS A 177 -8.18 15.04 13.29
CA HIS A 177 -8.74 15.67 12.09
C HIS A 177 -7.81 16.75 11.53
N ILE A 178 -7.05 17.44 12.39
CA ILE A 178 -6.05 18.43 11.96
C ILE A 178 -4.97 17.75 11.12
N VAL A 179 -4.39 16.67 11.63
CA VAL A 179 -3.34 15.92 10.92
C VAL A 179 -3.86 15.32 9.61
N LYS A 180 -5.10 14.82 9.59
CA LYS A 180 -5.74 14.31 8.36
C LYS A 180 -5.88 15.41 7.30
N LYS A 181 -6.29 16.62 7.70
CA LYS A 181 -6.44 17.76 6.79
C LYS A 181 -5.08 18.20 6.23
N GLN A 182 -4.08 18.36 7.08
CA GLN A 182 -2.72 18.70 6.65
C GLN A 182 -2.14 17.67 5.69
N PHE A 183 -2.31 16.38 5.98
CA PHE A 183 -1.86 15.31 5.11
C PHE A 183 -2.55 15.35 3.75
N PHE A 184 -3.86 15.59 3.72
CA PHE A 184 -4.58 15.70 2.45
C PHE A 184 -4.12 16.90 1.62
N GLU A 185 -3.99 18.07 2.23
CA GLU A 185 -3.46 19.26 1.56
C GLU A 185 -2.04 19.01 1.03
N PHE A 186 -1.20 18.30 1.79
CA PHE A 186 0.13 17.89 1.35
C PHE A 186 0.07 17.00 0.10
N VAL A 187 -0.77 15.96 0.12
CA VAL A 187 -0.95 15.06 -1.04
C VAL A 187 -1.49 15.83 -2.25
N LEU A 188 -2.41 16.77 -2.07
CA LEU A 188 -2.91 17.62 -3.16
C LEU A 188 -1.81 18.50 -3.76
N LYS A 189 -0.93 19.08 -2.94
CA LYS A 189 0.19 19.89 -3.45
C LYS A 189 1.17 19.05 -4.27
N ILE A 190 1.44 17.81 -3.87
CA ILE A 190 2.25 16.85 -4.66
C ILE A 190 1.53 16.51 -5.97
N ALA A 191 0.26 16.10 -5.89
CA ALA A 191 -0.53 15.72 -7.07
C ALA A 191 -0.70 16.88 -8.06
N SER A 192 -0.71 18.12 -7.58
CA SER A 192 -0.80 19.34 -8.40
C SER A 192 0.56 19.82 -8.92
N GLY A 193 1.67 19.14 -8.57
CA GLY A 193 3.03 19.53 -8.97
C GLY A 193 3.57 20.80 -8.30
N ILE A 194 2.88 21.32 -7.27
CA ILE A 194 3.30 22.52 -6.51
C ILE A 194 4.57 22.23 -5.71
N ILE A 195 4.67 21.00 -5.18
CA ILE A 195 5.86 20.48 -4.50
C ILE A 195 6.17 19.09 -5.06
N LYS A 196 7.43 18.67 -4.96
CA LYS A 196 7.90 17.33 -5.35
C LYS A 196 8.05 16.43 -4.14
N SER A 197 7.78 15.15 -4.28
CA SER A 197 8.10 14.17 -3.24
C SER A 197 9.62 13.98 -3.09
N LYS A 198 10.06 13.43 -1.97
CA LYS A 198 11.48 13.16 -1.73
C LYS A 198 12.09 12.20 -2.76
N ASN A 199 11.34 11.21 -3.26
CA ASN A 199 11.89 10.35 -4.32
C ASN A 199 12.14 11.13 -5.62
N GLU A 200 11.25 12.06 -5.99
CA GLU A 200 11.44 12.91 -7.17
C GLU A 200 12.62 13.86 -7.01
N VAL A 201 12.77 14.47 -5.84
CA VAL A 201 13.90 15.36 -5.52
C VAL A 201 15.23 14.61 -5.58
N ASN A 202 15.26 13.38 -5.06
CA ASN A 202 16.48 12.55 -5.02
C ASN A 202 16.73 11.77 -6.32
N GLY A 203 15.81 11.83 -7.29
CA GLY A 203 15.94 11.14 -8.58
C GLY A 203 15.70 9.62 -8.53
N TYR A 204 15.05 9.09 -7.48
CA TYR A 204 14.77 7.66 -7.35
C TYR A 204 13.56 7.26 -8.21
N ARG A 205 13.80 6.34 -9.15
CA ARG A 205 12.83 5.82 -10.15
C ARG A 205 13.05 4.33 -10.40
N GLU A 206 13.14 3.57 -9.32
CA GLU A 206 13.44 2.14 -9.36
C GLU A 206 12.27 1.36 -9.95
N ILE A 207 12.57 0.20 -10.54
CA ILE A 207 11.59 -0.74 -11.07
C ILE A 207 12.06 -2.15 -10.70
N ALA A 208 11.13 -2.99 -10.25
CA ALA A 208 11.35 -4.42 -10.08
C ALA A 208 10.11 -5.17 -10.56
N ILE A 209 10.32 -6.19 -11.39
CA ILE A 209 9.23 -6.95 -12.00
C ILE A 209 8.99 -8.21 -11.16
N PHE A 210 7.72 -8.53 -10.91
CA PHE A 210 7.36 -9.82 -10.34
C PHE A 210 7.56 -10.91 -11.38
N LYS A 211 8.53 -11.79 -11.14
CA LYS A 211 8.92 -12.87 -12.05
C LYS A 211 8.63 -14.21 -11.36
N ASP A 212 7.89 -15.07 -12.04
CA ASP A 212 7.57 -16.44 -11.62
C ASP A 212 8.21 -17.43 -12.62
N GLY A 213 8.61 -18.62 -12.16
CA GLY A 213 9.17 -19.68 -12.99
C GLY A 213 10.68 -19.64 -13.31
N VAL A 214 11.13 -20.58 -14.15
CA VAL A 214 12.53 -20.75 -14.57
C VAL A 214 12.91 -19.69 -15.59
N THR A 215 14.09 -19.11 -15.43
CA THR A 215 14.55 -18.02 -16.27
C THR A 215 15.91 -18.37 -16.82
N LEU A 216 16.00 -18.49 -18.15
CA LEU A 216 17.25 -18.76 -18.87
C LEU A 216 18.22 -17.57 -18.78
#